data_AF-A0A7W1LAT9-F1
#
_entry.id   AF-A0A7W1LAT9-F1
#
_cell.length_a   1.000
_cell.length_b   1.000
_cell.length_c   1.000
_cell.angle_alpha   90.00
_cell.angle_beta   90.00
_cell.angle_gamma   90.00
#
_symmetry.space_group_name_H-M   'P 1'
#
loop_
_entity.id
_entity.type
_entity.pdbx_description
1 polymer ?
#
loop_
_entity_poly.entity_id
_entity_poly.type
_entity_poly.pdbx_seq_one_letter_code
_entity_poly.pdbx_strand_id
1 'polypeptide(L)' 'LAHLWNRGRLALETIELLRAKGKLIREHLITDVVPFDDALDLIADLAARRRHVLQAVFEVAR' A
#
# COMPACT_ATOMS: atom_id res chain seq x y z
N LEU A 1 26.03 4.56 12.87
CA LEU A 1 25.12 4.92 11.76
C LEU A 1 23.64 4.84 12.14
N ALA A 2 23.19 3.89 12.98
CA ALA A 2 21.78 3.77 13.39
C ALA A 2 21.20 5.04 14.08
N HIS A 3 22.00 5.80 14.83
CA HIS A 3 21.56 7.04 15.49
C HIS A 3 21.20 8.18 14.51
N LEU A 4 21.60 8.09 13.25
CA LEU A 4 21.22 9.04 12.19
C LEU A 4 19.85 8.72 11.56
N TRP A 5 19.23 7.61 11.97
CA TRP A 5 17.95 7.13 11.47
C TRP A 5 16.92 7.12 12.60
N ASN A 6 16.65 8.30 13.15
CA ASN A 6 15.50 8.44 14.02
C ASN A 6 14.20 8.29 13.21
N ARG A 7 13.09 7.99 13.90
CA ARG A 7 11.78 7.76 13.28
C ARG A 7 11.35 8.90 12.35
N GLY A 8 11.61 10.15 12.74
CA GLY A 8 11.25 11.32 11.94
C GLY A 8 12.00 11.38 10.62
N ARG A 9 13.32 11.16 10.64
CA ARG A 9 14.13 11.12 9.42
C ARG A 9 13.72 9.98 8.50
N LEU A 10 13.48 8.78 9.02
CA LEU A 10 13.04 7.64 8.21
C LEU A 10 11.68 7.91 7.53
N ALA A 11 10.75 8.55 8.24
CA ALA A 11 9.44 8.92 7.68
C ALA A 11 9.60 9.94 6.55
N LEU A 12 10.45 10.97 6.71
CA LEU A 12 10.71 11.96 5.68
C LEU A 12 11.32 11.33 4.42
N GLU A 13 12.32 10.46 4.58
CA GLU A 13 12.96 9.77 3.45
C GLU A 13 11.98 8.86 2.71
N THR A 14 11.05 8.23 3.45
CA THR A 14 9.94 7.47 2.86
C THR A 14 9.01 8.37 2.06
N ILE A 15 8.65 9.54 2.58
CA ILE A 15 7.81 10.51 1.86
C ILE A 15 8.49 10.97 0.58
N GLU A 16 9.78 11.30 0.63
CA GLU A 16 10.55 11.71 -0.56
C GLU A 16 10.60 10.60 -1.61
N LEU A 17 10.82 9.36 -1.19
CA LEU A 17 10.72 8.19 -2.08
C LEU A 17 9.33 8.10 -2.73
N LEU A 18 8.26 8.22 -1.95
CA LEU A 18 6.88 8.16 -2.45
C LEU A 18 6.54 9.32 -3.39
N ARG A 19 7.06 10.53 -3.15
CA ARG A 19 6.89 11.66 -4.08
C ARG A 19 7.60 11.40 -5.41
N ALA A 20 8.83 10.88 -5.36
CA ALA A 20 9.63 10.65 -6.56
C ALA A 20 9.19 9.42 -7.38
N LYS A 21 8.72 8.36 -6.71
CA LYS A 21 8.47 7.04 -7.32
C LYS A 21 7.05 6.50 -7.10
N GLY A 22 6.18 7.27 -6.45
CA GLY A 22 4.82 6.83 -6.10
C GLY A 22 3.98 6.38 -7.29
N LYS A 23 4.15 7.00 -8.47
CA LYS A 23 3.48 6.55 -9.69
C LYS A 23 3.91 5.13 -10.09
N LEU A 24 5.21 4.83 -10.07
CA LEU A 24 5.74 3.50 -10.40
C LEU A 24 5.33 2.46 -9.36
N ILE A 25 5.31 2.84 -8.08
CA ILE A 25 4.80 1.99 -6.99
C ILE A 25 3.32 1.65 -7.23
N ARG A 26 2.50 2.66 -7.57
CA ARG A 26 1.08 2.45 -7.88
C ARG A 26 0.90 1.55 -9.10
N GLU A 27 1.72 1.72 -10.13
CA GLU A 27 1.62 0.96 -11.38
C GLU A 27 2.03 -0.51 -11.22
N HIS A 28 3.05 -0.80 -10.40
CA HIS A 28 3.65 -2.13 -10.36
C HIS A 28 3.44 -2.90 -9.06
N LEU A 29 3.21 -2.23 -7.92
CA LEU A 29 3.06 -2.89 -6.62
C LEU A 29 1.60 -2.93 -6.14
N ILE A 30 0.80 -1.92 -6.47
CA ILE A 30 -0.62 -1.87 -6.12
C ILE A 30 -1.40 -2.57 -7.24
N THR A 31 -1.67 -3.86 -7.05
CA THR A 31 -2.40 -4.67 -8.03
C THR A 31 -3.91 -4.51 -7.92
N ASP A 32 -4.40 -4.08 -6.76
CA ASP A 32 -5.82 -4.04 -6.46
C ASP A 32 -6.18 -2.75 -5.74
N VAL A 33 -6.99 -1.90 -6.39
CA VAL A 33 -7.64 -0.76 -5.75
C VAL A 33 -9.12 -1.09 -5.69
N VAL A 34 -9.65 -1.21 -4.48
CA VAL A 34 -10.99 -1.75 -4.22
C VAL A 34 -11.77 -0.76 -3.38
N PRO A 35 -13.07 -0.50 -3.67
CA PRO A 35 -13.91 0.30 -2.79
C PRO A 35 -13.89 -0.25 -1.36
N PHE A 36 -13.90 0.63 -0.36
CA PHE A 36 -13.88 0.19 1.03
C PHE A 36 -15.05 -0.74 1.39
N ASP A 37 -16.22 -0.52 0.80
CA ASP A 37 -17.41 -1.35 1.04
C ASP A 37 -17.23 -2.81 0.59
N ASP A 38 -16.34 -3.06 -0.38
CA ASP A 38 -16.01 -4.39 -0.90
C ASP A 38 -14.83 -5.05 -0.15
N ALA A 39 -14.29 -4.39 0.90
CA ALA A 39 -13.09 -4.84 1.59
C ALA A 39 -13.24 -6.23 2.23
N LEU A 40 -14.42 -6.51 2.82
CA LEU A 40 -14.68 -7.78 3.49
C LEU A 40 -14.70 -8.95 2.51
N ASP A 41 -15.27 -8.76 1.31
CA ASP A 41 -15.29 -9.79 0.27
C ASP A 41 -13.88 -10.10 -0.23
N LEU A 42 -13.06 -9.06 -0.45
CA LEU A 42 -11.65 -9.24 -0.80
C LEU A 42 -10.89 -10.05 0.27
N ILE A 43 -11.08 -9.71 1.56
CA ILE A 43 -10.43 -10.41 2.67
C ILE A 43 -10.88 -11.87 2.73
N ALA A 44 -12.18 -12.15 2.53
CA ALA A 44 -12.71 -13.51 2.51
C ALA A 44 -12.11 -14.34 1.36
N ASP A 45 -11.95 -13.76 0.17
CA ASP A 45 -11.32 -14.41 -0.97
C ASP A 45 -9.83 -14.69 -0.75
N LEU A 46 -9.11 -13.77 -0.11
CA LEU A 46 -7.71 -13.97 0.26
C LEU A 46 -7.55 -15.10 1.29
N ALA A 47 -8.39 -15.10 2.33
CA ALA A 47 -8.39 -16.14 3.37
C ALA A 47 -8.68 -17.53 2.78
N ALA A 48 -9.60 -17.58 1.83
CA ALA A 48 -9.95 -18.80 1.10
C ALA A 48 -8.97 -19.16 -0.05
N ARG A 49 -7.92 -18.36 -0.26
CA ARG A 49 -6.93 -18.53 -1.34
C ARG A 49 -7.55 -18.55 -2.74
N ARG A 50 -8.68 -17.87 -2.93
CA ARG A 50 -9.37 -17.74 -4.23
C ARG A 50 -8.80 -16.61 -5.09
N ARG A 51 -8.01 -15.72 -4.48
CA ARG A 51 -7.37 -14.58 -5.14
C ARG A 51 -5.92 -14.46 -4.68
N HIS A 52 -5.06 -14.05 -5.60
CA HIS A 52 -3.67 -13.67 -5.32
C HIS A 52 -3.51 -12.19 -5.56
N VAL A 53 -3.00 -11.47 -4.56
CA VAL A 53 -2.84 -10.03 -4.56
C VAL A 53 -1.42 -9.72 -4.07
N LEU A 54 -0.72 -8.80 -4.75
CA LEU A 54 0.57 -8.30 -4.28
C LEU A 54 0.36 -7.24 -3.19
N GLN A 55 -0.46 -6.24 -3.50
CA GLN A 55 -0.89 -5.23 -2.52
C GLN A 55 -2.28 -4.72 -2.91
N ALA A 56 -3.21 -4.78 -1.95
CA ALA A 56 -4.53 -4.16 -2.06
C ALA A 56 -4.54 -2.81 -1.34
N VAL A 57 -5.25 -1.84 -1.91
CA VAL A 57 -5.56 -0.55 -1.28
C VAL A 57 -7.07 -0.35 -1.31
N PHE A 58 -7.65 -0.01 -0.16
CA PHE A 58 -9.06 0.35 -0.07
C PHE A 58 -9.25 1.84 -0.29
N GLU A 59 -10.06 2.18 -1.30
CA GLU A 59 -10.48 3.54 -1.56
C GLU A 59 -11.68 3.87 -0.67
N VAL A 60 -11.51 4.87 0.19
CA VAL A 60 -12.58 5.41 1.02
C VAL A 60 -13.15 6.61 0.28
N ALA A 61 -14.48 6.66 0.09
CA ALA A 61 -15.12 7.84 -0.48
C ALA A 61 -14.74 9.08 0.37
N ARG A 62 -14.36 10.14 -0.33
CA ARG A 62 -13.88 11.38 0.30
C ARG A 62 -15.01 12.25 0.82
#